data_AF-A0A1H7C1V9-F1
#
_entry.id   AF-A0A1H7C1V9-F1
#
_cell.length_a   1.000
_cell.length_b   1.000
_cell.length_c   1.000
_cell.angle_alpha   90.00
_cell.angle_beta   90.00
_cell.angle_gamma   90.00
#
_symmetry.space_group_name_H-M   'P 1'
#
loop_
_entity.id
_entity.type
_entity.pdbx_description
1 polymer ?
#
loop_
_entity_poly.entity_id
_entity_poly.type
_entity_poly.pdbx_seq_one_letter_code
_entity_poly.pdbx_strand_id
1 'polypeptide(L)'
;MMAPMGKQQDVGGSNGHGGSGAAADGATGGGVDARLALAQDPTTSQMTLIDLASDSSAVVRKTVATRTDAPAQALRPLTRDADRDVREAVARNPSTSIANLRLLVADADRWVRWAVAGNPACDESIRRVMVEAPDKELRGLLAETRELEPELAARLVDDVSPEVRERLATHTHNPDVITALMADRTARVRKGLARNSRTTAAQRSALAQDPVVDVRAALVLAVELDEADLLRLVDDRSVQVRMAMARSEVVPPHIRQALGRDPDEMVASAARDFRPGSGNSSVVRAPRVGHRASGAGRGRPGGTRP
;
A
#
# COMPACT_ATOMS: atom_id res chain seq x y z
N MET A 1 10.39 -58.92 -36.03
CA MET A 1 11.70 -59.61 -36.03
C MET A 1 12.48 -59.03 -34.84
N MET A 2 12.27 -59.48 -33.59
CA MET A 2 12.84 -60.67 -32.93
C MET A 2 14.38 -60.80 -33.03
N ALA A 3 15.06 -60.21 -32.03
CA ALA A 3 16.11 -60.77 -31.11
C ALA A 3 17.38 -61.46 -31.69
N PRO A 4 18.44 -61.79 -30.89
CA PRO A 4 18.61 -61.66 -29.43
C PRO A 4 20.02 -61.26 -28.90
N MET A 5 20.03 -61.15 -27.56
CA MET A 5 21.07 -61.19 -26.52
C MET A 5 22.49 -61.70 -26.82
N GLY A 6 23.46 -61.07 -26.13
CA GLY A 6 24.65 -61.71 -25.57
C GLY A 6 24.78 -61.38 -24.07
N LYS A 7 24.84 -62.42 -23.22
CA LYS A 7 25.06 -62.34 -21.77
C LYS A 7 26.51 -62.75 -21.43
N GLN A 8 26.94 -62.25 -20.26
CA GLN A 8 27.84 -62.87 -19.26
C GLN A 8 29.36 -62.76 -19.48
N GLN A 9 30.08 -62.15 -18.52
CA GLN A 9 30.75 -62.88 -17.44
C GLN A 9 31.33 -61.94 -16.35
N ASP A 10 31.00 -62.27 -15.10
CA ASP A 10 31.70 -61.87 -13.88
C ASP A 10 33.02 -62.63 -13.75
N VAL A 11 34.10 -61.97 -13.30
CA VAL A 11 35.12 -62.57 -12.44
C VAL A 11 35.64 -61.51 -11.46
N GLY A 12 35.51 -61.81 -10.17
CA GLY A 12 36.00 -60.98 -9.07
C GLY A 12 37.51 -61.07 -8.83
N GLY A 13 38.03 -60.12 -8.05
CA GLY A 13 39.41 -60.12 -7.59
C GLY A 13 39.72 -58.89 -6.71
N SER A 14 39.65 -59.10 -5.41
CA SER A 14 40.00 -58.20 -4.31
C SER A 14 41.49 -57.80 -4.26
N ASN A 15 41.79 -56.52 -4.02
CA ASN A 15 42.52 -56.06 -2.83
C ASN A 15 42.71 -54.53 -2.86
N GLY A 16 42.55 -53.91 -1.70
CA GLY A 16 42.65 -52.46 -1.53
C GLY A 16 44.05 -51.91 -1.74
N HIS A 17 44.15 -50.58 -1.74
CA HIS A 17 45.12 -49.77 -0.99
C HIS A 17 44.67 -48.31 -1.09
N GLY A 18 44.85 -47.56 0.00
CA GLY A 18 44.42 -46.19 0.14
C GLY A 18 44.99 -45.26 -0.93
N GLY A 19 44.17 -44.30 -1.34
CA GLY A 19 44.54 -43.27 -2.27
C GLY A 19 43.59 -42.10 -2.09
N SER A 20 44.00 -41.18 -1.22
CA SER A 20 43.57 -39.79 -1.15
C SER A 20 43.16 -39.26 -2.53
N GLY A 21 41.85 -39.15 -2.75
CA GLY A 21 41.24 -38.64 -3.97
C GLY A 21 40.26 -37.53 -3.60
N ALA A 22 40.79 -36.41 -3.13
CA ALA A 22 40.09 -35.15 -3.12
C ALA A 22 39.68 -34.81 -4.56
N ALA A 23 38.40 -34.91 -4.88
CA ALA A 23 37.84 -34.36 -6.10
C ALA A 23 36.34 -34.12 -5.92
N ALA A 24 35.95 -32.87 -6.21
CA ALA A 24 34.59 -32.36 -6.37
C ALA A 24 33.80 -32.05 -5.08
N ASP A 25 34.23 -31.01 -4.34
CA ASP A 25 33.29 -30.16 -3.59
C ASP A 25 33.80 -28.71 -3.60
N GLY A 26 33.69 -28.08 -4.77
CA GLY A 26 34.29 -26.78 -5.07
C GLY A 26 33.26 -25.83 -5.67
N ALA A 27 32.54 -25.14 -4.80
CA ALA A 27 32.10 -23.72 -4.88
C ALA A 27 30.81 -23.55 -4.06
N THR A 28 30.91 -22.87 -2.91
CA THR A 28 29.82 -22.47 -1.99
C THR A 28 29.24 -23.51 -1.00
N GLY A 29 30.08 -24.42 -0.48
CA GLY A 29 29.72 -25.41 0.55
C GLY A 29 29.55 -24.88 1.99
N GLY A 30 28.99 -23.67 2.16
CA GLY A 30 28.47 -23.22 3.47
C GLY A 30 26.98 -23.52 3.53
N GLY A 31 26.45 -23.93 4.69
CA GLY A 31 25.00 -24.10 4.89
C GLY A 31 24.19 -22.86 4.48
N VAL A 32 22.89 -23.02 4.26
CA VAL A 32 21.99 -21.90 3.86
C VAL A 32 22.19 -20.68 4.77
N ASP A 33 22.41 -20.91 6.06
CA ASP A 33 22.65 -19.86 7.06
C ASP A 33 23.94 -19.05 6.80
N ALA A 34 25.01 -19.69 6.34
CA ALA A 34 26.27 -19.02 6.02
C ALA A 34 26.13 -18.12 4.78
N ARG A 35 25.42 -18.62 3.75
CA ARG A 35 25.15 -17.83 2.53
C ARG A 35 24.15 -16.71 2.79
N LEU A 36 23.20 -16.93 3.70
CA LEU A 36 22.29 -15.90 4.19
C LEU A 36 23.05 -14.81 4.96
N ALA A 37 23.95 -15.18 5.86
CA ALA A 37 24.79 -14.23 6.59
C ALA A 37 25.64 -13.39 5.62
N LEU A 38 26.19 -14.01 4.58
CA LEU A 38 26.93 -13.31 3.53
C LEU A 38 26.04 -12.34 2.73
N ALA A 39 24.80 -12.73 2.42
CA ALA A 39 23.84 -11.83 1.76
C ALA A 39 23.44 -10.63 2.66
N GLN A 40 23.44 -10.81 3.99
CA GLN A 40 23.10 -9.75 4.94
C GLN A 40 24.25 -8.79 5.23
N ASP A 41 25.50 -9.25 5.09
CA ASP A 41 26.68 -8.46 5.42
C ASP A 41 26.84 -7.25 4.47
N PRO A 42 26.81 -6.00 4.96
CA PRO A 42 26.97 -4.79 4.16
C PRO A 42 28.31 -4.72 3.41
N THR A 43 29.34 -5.43 3.88
CA THR A 43 30.69 -5.42 3.31
C THR A 43 30.89 -6.44 2.18
N THR A 44 29.88 -7.28 1.93
CA THR A 44 29.92 -8.29 0.86
C THR A 44 30.14 -7.65 -0.50
N SER A 45 31.09 -8.23 -1.25
CA SER A 45 31.46 -7.70 -2.57
C SER A 45 30.31 -7.78 -3.56
N GLN A 46 30.28 -6.85 -4.53
CA GLN A 46 29.26 -6.87 -5.59
C GLN A 46 29.27 -8.18 -6.39
N MET A 47 30.44 -8.77 -6.64
CA MET A 47 30.55 -10.05 -7.36
C MET A 47 29.87 -11.18 -6.58
N THR A 48 30.10 -11.24 -5.28
CA THR A 48 29.45 -12.22 -4.40
C THR A 48 27.93 -12.03 -4.36
N LEU A 49 27.44 -10.79 -4.35
CA LEU A 49 25.99 -10.53 -4.42
C LEU A 49 25.39 -10.98 -5.77
N ILE A 50 26.13 -10.85 -6.88
CA ILE A 50 25.71 -11.35 -8.20
C ILE A 50 25.61 -12.89 -8.16
N ASP A 51 26.58 -13.58 -7.57
CA ASP A 51 26.54 -15.03 -7.43
C ASP A 51 25.36 -15.49 -6.55
N LEU A 52 25.17 -14.83 -5.39
CA LEU A 52 24.07 -15.13 -4.46
C LEU A 52 22.67 -14.84 -5.05
N ALA A 53 22.56 -13.96 -6.05
CA ALA A 53 21.31 -13.74 -6.77
C ALA A 53 20.86 -14.98 -7.56
N SER A 54 21.75 -15.96 -7.78
CA SER A 54 21.41 -17.24 -8.42
C SER A 54 21.34 -18.40 -7.41
N ASP A 55 21.34 -18.12 -6.09
CA ASP A 55 21.31 -19.16 -5.06
C ASP A 55 20.05 -20.03 -5.17
N SER A 56 20.20 -21.33 -4.92
CA SER A 56 19.08 -22.28 -4.82
C SER A 56 17.99 -21.84 -3.82
N SER A 57 18.35 -21.17 -2.72
CA SER A 57 17.45 -20.75 -1.67
C SER A 57 16.78 -19.41 -1.99
N ALA A 58 15.45 -19.41 -2.07
CA ALA A 58 14.67 -18.19 -2.27
C ALA A 58 14.88 -17.15 -1.16
N VAL A 59 15.16 -17.60 0.08
CA VAL A 59 15.44 -16.71 1.21
C VAL A 59 16.72 -15.91 0.96
N VAL A 60 17.78 -16.57 0.48
CA VAL A 60 19.06 -15.90 0.14
C VAL A 60 18.85 -14.91 -1.01
N ARG A 61 18.17 -15.32 -2.08
CA ARG A 61 17.87 -14.44 -3.23
C ARG A 61 17.02 -13.24 -2.82
N LYS A 62 16.02 -13.44 -1.96
CA LYS A 62 15.18 -12.36 -1.38
C LYS A 62 16.05 -11.40 -0.57
N THR A 63 16.96 -11.90 0.26
CA THR A 63 17.88 -11.05 1.02
C THR A 63 18.73 -10.18 0.10
N VAL A 64 19.32 -10.74 -0.96
CA VAL A 64 20.03 -9.95 -1.99
C VAL A 64 19.12 -8.89 -2.60
N ALA A 65 17.90 -9.26 -2.98
CA ALA A 65 16.92 -8.33 -3.57
C ALA A 65 16.51 -7.18 -2.63
N THR A 66 16.51 -7.39 -1.30
CA THR A 66 16.16 -6.33 -0.33
C THR A 66 17.27 -5.32 -0.07
N ARG A 67 18.50 -5.59 -0.52
CA ARG A 67 19.63 -4.72 -0.26
C ARG A 67 19.60 -3.45 -1.11
N THR A 68 19.63 -2.28 -0.46
CA THR A 68 19.63 -0.98 -1.16
C THR A 68 20.91 -0.73 -1.96
N ASP A 69 22.00 -1.43 -1.67
CA ASP A 69 23.28 -1.36 -2.40
C ASP A 69 23.45 -2.51 -3.42
N ALA A 70 22.42 -3.32 -3.65
CA ALA A 70 22.48 -4.41 -4.62
C ALA A 70 22.81 -3.88 -6.02
N PRO A 71 23.82 -4.44 -6.71
CA PRO A 71 24.15 -4.02 -8.06
C PRO A 71 23.01 -4.39 -9.01
N ALA A 72 22.75 -3.55 -10.02
CA ALA A 72 21.69 -3.79 -11.01
C ALA A 72 21.82 -5.15 -11.72
N GLN A 73 23.05 -5.66 -11.87
CA GLN A 73 23.34 -6.98 -12.44
C GLN A 73 22.80 -8.13 -11.57
N ALA A 74 22.80 -7.99 -10.23
CA ALA A 74 22.21 -8.96 -9.32
C ALA A 74 20.67 -8.87 -9.32
N LEU A 75 20.10 -7.67 -9.39
CA LEU A 75 18.64 -7.48 -9.37
C LEU A 75 17.95 -7.91 -10.68
N ARG A 76 18.63 -7.78 -11.83
CA ARG A 76 18.06 -8.09 -13.15
C ARG A 76 17.50 -9.52 -13.27
N PRO A 77 18.23 -10.61 -12.97
CA PRO A 77 17.67 -11.96 -13.06
C PRO A 77 16.50 -12.17 -12.07
N LEU A 78 16.57 -11.56 -10.90
CA LEU A 78 15.55 -11.68 -9.85
C LEU A 78 14.21 -11.05 -10.23
N THR A 79 14.15 -10.18 -11.24
CA THR A 79 12.87 -9.65 -11.77
C THR A 79 11.96 -10.74 -12.35
N ARG A 80 12.53 -11.89 -12.75
CA ARG A 80 11.81 -13.04 -13.30
C ARG A 80 11.92 -14.26 -12.38
N ASP A 81 12.24 -14.04 -11.11
CA ASP A 81 12.37 -15.14 -10.15
C ASP A 81 11.08 -15.97 -10.08
N ALA A 82 11.19 -17.27 -9.90
CA ALA A 82 10.03 -18.14 -9.71
C ALA A 82 9.27 -17.79 -8.43
N ASP A 83 9.99 -17.36 -7.39
CA ASP A 83 9.42 -16.99 -6.10
C ASP A 83 8.85 -15.55 -6.14
N ARG A 84 7.57 -15.42 -5.76
CA ARG A 84 6.86 -14.13 -5.77
C ARG A 84 7.45 -13.14 -4.76
N ASP A 85 7.89 -13.60 -3.60
CA ASP A 85 8.45 -12.72 -2.56
C ASP A 85 9.79 -12.12 -3.00
N VAL A 86 10.57 -12.85 -3.80
CA VAL A 86 11.80 -12.35 -4.40
C VAL A 86 11.48 -11.25 -5.41
N ARG A 87 10.52 -11.48 -6.32
CA ARG A 87 10.10 -10.45 -7.29
C ARG A 87 9.54 -9.22 -6.60
N GLU A 88 8.75 -9.40 -5.54
CA GLU A 88 8.24 -8.29 -4.72
C GLU A 88 9.39 -7.51 -4.06
N ALA A 89 10.39 -8.20 -3.51
CA ALA A 89 11.57 -7.55 -2.93
C ALA A 89 12.34 -6.71 -3.95
N VAL A 90 12.51 -7.20 -5.18
CA VAL A 90 13.09 -6.41 -6.29
C VAL A 90 12.20 -5.20 -6.59
N ALA A 91 10.88 -5.38 -6.68
CA ALA A 91 9.96 -4.28 -6.95
C ALA A 91 9.96 -3.19 -5.87
N ARG A 92 10.24 -3.52 -4.60
CA ARG A 92 10.35 -2.54 -3.49
C ARG A 92 11.71 -1.86 -3.39
N ASN A 93 12.75 -2.45 -3.99
CA ASN A 93 14.11 -1.95 -3.83
C ASN A 93 14.30 -0.59 -4.56
N PRO A 94 14.71 0.48 -3.86
CA PRO A 94 14.94 1.80 -4.46
C PRO A 94 16.02 1.81 -5.56
N SER A 95 16.92 0.84 -5.58
CA SER A 95 17.98 0.69 -6.57
C SER A 95 17.55 -0.11 -7.81
N THR A 96 16.29 -0.55 -7.85
CA THR A 96 15.74 -1.23 -9.03
C THR A 96 15.61 -0.24 -10.19
N SER A 97 16.27 -0.56 -11.29
CA SER A 97 16.23 0.27 -12.50
C SER A 97 14.81 0.41 -13.08
N ILE A 98 14.55 1.51 -13.78
CA ILE A 98 13.30 1.73 -14.54
C ILE A 98 13.01 0.57 -15.51
N ALA A 99 14.04 0.03 -16.17
CA ALA A 99 13.87 -1.09 -17.09
C ALA A 99 13.34 -2.35 -16.37
N ASN A 100 13.80 -2.61 -15.14
CA ASN A 100 13.31 -3.72 -14.32
C ASN A 100 11.90 -3.43 -13.80
N LEU A 101 11.61 -2.20 -13.36
CA LEU A 101 10.24 -1.81 -12.95
C LEU A 101 9.24 -1.94 -14.10
N ARG A 102 9.63 -1.60 -15.34
CA ARG A 102 8.79 -1.81 -16.54
C ARG A 102 8.41 -3.27 -16.77
N LEU A 103 9.27 -4.21 -16.39
CA LEU A 103 8.93 -5.63 -16.48
C LEU A 103 7.97 -6.04 -15.36
N LEU A 104 8.24 -5.58 -14.14
CA LEU A 104 7.48 -5.92 -12.94
C LEU A 104 6.09 -5.26 -12.90
N VAL A 105 5.87 -4.17 -13.63
CA VAL A 105 4.55 -3.51 -13.71
C VAL A 105 3.49 -4.44 -14.31
N ALA A 106 3.90 -5.39 -15.15
CA ALA A 106 3.05 -6.40 -15.77
C ALA A 106 3.15 -7.77 -15.06
N ASP A 107 3.69 -7.84 -13.85
CA ASP A 107 3.78 -9.09 -13.09
C ASP A 107 2.40 -9.69 -12.86
N ALA A 108 2.30 -11.02 -12.87
CA ALA A 108 1.06 -11.73 -12.63
C ALA A 108 0.50 -11.49 -11.21
N ASP A 109 1.38 -11.32 -10.22
CA ASP A 109 0.98 -11.12 -8.82
C ASP A 109 0.72 -9.63 -8.50
N ARG A 110 -0.44 -9.37 -7.90
CA ARG A 110 -0.88 -8.01 -7.54
C ARG A 110 0.02 -7.32 -6.52
N TRP A 111 0.66 -8.05 -5.61
CA TRP A 111 1.54 -7.50 -4.59
C TRP A 111 2.86 -7.01 -5.18
N VAL A 112 3.35 -7.67 -6.23
CA VAL A 112 4.50 -7.20 -7.00
C VAL A 112 4.15 -5.91 -7.74
N ARG A 113 2.99 -5.86 -8.41
CA ARG A 113 2.50 -4.62 -9.06
C ARG A 113 2.33 -3.47 -8.07
N TRP A 114 1.84 -3.75 -6.86
CA TRP A 114 1.73 -2.75 -5.78
C TRP A 114 3.09 -2.26 -5.29
N ALA A 115 4.07 -3.16 -5.17
CA ALA A 115 5.43 -2.79 -4.82
C ALA A 115 6.06 -1.86 -5.88
N VAL A 116 5.80 -2.08 -7.18
CA VAL A 116 6.24 -1.16 -8.25
C VAL A 116 5.63 0.22 -8.08
N ALA A 117 4.32 0.31 -7.84
CA ALA A 117 3.62 1.60 -7.66
C ALA A 117 4.18 2.42 -6.49
N GLY A 118 4.59 1.74 -5.40
CA GLY A 118 5.18 2.37 -4.23
C GLY A 118 6.70 2.57 -4.27
N ASN A 119 7.39 2.18 -5.36
CA ASN A 119 8.84 2.31 -5.46
C ASN A 119 9.24 3.79 -5.67
N PRO A 120 10.25 4.33 -4.95
CA PRO A 120 10.74 5.70 -5.16
C PRO A 120 11.25 5.99 -6.58
N ALA A 121 11.75 4.97 -7.28
CA ALA A 121 12.17 5.05 -8.68
C ALA A 121 11.00 4.87 -9.66
N CYS A 122 9.76 4.66 -9.21
CA CYS A 122 8.59 4.67 -10.09
C CYS A 122 8.39 6.08 -10.64
N ASP A 123 8.79 6.29 -11.89
CA ASP A 123 8.70 7.57 -12.57
C ASP A 123 7.41 7.70 -13.39
N GLU A 124 7.23 8.87 -14.00
CA GLU A 124 6.09 9.15 -14.87
C GLU A 124 6.00 8.14 -16.03
N SER A 125 7.13 7.63 -16.53
CA SER A 125 7.13 6.67 -17.64
C SER A 125 6.52 5.33 -17.24
N ILE A 126 6.73 4.87 -16.00
CA ILE A 126 6.07 3.69 -15.44
C ILE A 126 4.59 3.98 -15.21
N ARG A 127 4.26 5.13 -14.60
CA ARG A 127 2.85 5.51 -14.34
C ARG A 127 2.02 5.62 -15.62
N ARG A 128 2.61 6.09 -16.72
CA ARG A 128 1.98 6.09 -18.06
C ARG A 128 1.65 4.67 -18.53
N VAL A 129 2.53 3.71 -18.31
CA VAL A 129 2.24 2.29 -18.64
C VAL A 129 1.11 1.76 -17.75
N MET A 130 1.09 2.13 -16.47
CA MET A 130 0.04 1.70 -15.53
C MET A 130 -1.34 2.22 -15.92
N VAL A 131 -1.47 3.50 -16.30
CA VAL A 131 -2.78 4.09 -16.66
C VAL A 131 -3.36 3.53 -17.97
N GLU A 132 -2.50 3.09 -18.89
CA GLU A 132 -2.89 2.47 -20.17
C GLU A 132 -3.20 0.98 -20.04
N ALA A 133 -2.87 0.37 -18.91
CA ALA A 133 -2.99 -1.06 -18.77
C ALA A 133 -4.47 -1.49 -18.84
N PRO A 134 -4.79 -2.60 -19.51
CA PRO A 134 -6.15 -3.14 -19.50
C PRO A 134 -6.58 -3.60 -18.10
N ASP A 135 -5.63 -3.98 -17.25
CA ASP A 135 -5.86 -4.37 -15.86
C ASP A 135 -6.34 -3.19 -15.01
N LYS A 136 -7.61 -3.25 -14.58
CA LYS A 136 -8.21 -2.25 -13.68
C LYS A 136 -7.50 -2.18 -12.33
N GLU A 137 -6.90 -3.27 -11.85
CA GLU A 137 -6.21 -3.25 -10.55
C GLU A 137 -4.97 -2.37 -10.67
N LEU A 138 -4.22 -2.47 -11.76
CA LEU A 138 -3.04 -1.66 -11.98
C LEU A 138 -3.36 -0.15 -12.08
N ARG A 139 -4.45 0.19 -12.79
CA ARG A 139 -4.97 1.57 -12.81
C ARG A 139 -5.47 2.02 -11.44
N GLY A 140 -6.10 1.13 -10.68
CA GLY A 140 -6.54 1.37 -9.31
C GLY A 140 -5.38 1.64 -8.35
N LEU A 141 -4.26 0.93 -8.49
CA LEU A 141 -3.05 1.19 -7.71
C LEU A 141 -2.48 2.58 -8.00
N LEU A 142 -2.48 2.99 -9.27
CA LEU A 142 -2.08 4.35 -9.64
C LEU A 142 -3.01 5.38 -8.99
N ALA A 143 -4.32 5.14 -8.98
CA ALA A 143 -5.33 6.02 -8.38
C ALA A 143 -5.20 6.20 -6.86
N GLU A 144 -4.52 5.28 -6.15
CA GLU A 144 -4.20 5.42 -4.72
C GLU A 144 -3.01 6.37 -4.46
N THR A 145 -2.32 6.80 -5.51
CA THR A 145 -1.23 7.76 -5.41
C THR A 145 -1.78 9.15 -5.11
N ARG A 146 -1.28 9.75 -4.03
CA ARG A 146 -1.73 11.06 -3.52
C ARG A 146 -1.49 12.20 -4.49
N GLU A 147 -0.32 12.18 -5.13
CA GLU A 147 0.13 13.20 -6.08
C GLU A 147 0.36 12.50 -7.42
N LEU A 148 -0.52 12.79 -8.38
CA LEU A 148 -0.42 12.32 -9.75
C LEU A 148 -0.24 13.52 -10.67
N GLU A 149 0.47 13.29 -11.76
CA GLU A 149 0.56 14.24 -12.87
C GLU A 149 -0.87 14.58 -13.37
N PRO A 150 -1.16 15.86 -13.65
CA PRO A 150 -2.51 16.31 -14.01
C PRO A 150 -3.13 15.51 -15.17
N GLU A 151 -2.33 15.17 -16.18
CA GLU A 151 -2.76 14.42 -17.35
C GLU A 151 -3.16 12.99 -16.99
N LEU A 152 -2.42 12.33 -16.10
CA LEU A 152 -2.74 10.97 -15.65
C LEU A 152 -3.98 10.99 -14.74
N ALA A 153 -4.09 12.00 -13.88
CA ALA A 153 -5.25 12.17 -13.03
C ALA A 153 -6.53 12.41 -13.86
N ALA A 154 -6.47 13.28 -14.88
CA ALA A 154 -7.59 13.53 -15.79
C ALA A 154 -8.06 12.24 -16.48
N ARG A 155 -7.13 11.39 -16.91
CA ARG A 155 -7.47 10.09 -17.49
C ARG A 155 -8.15 9.14 -16.52
N LEU A 156 -7.71 9.12 -15.26
CA LEU A 156 -8.34 8.30 -14.22
C LEU A 156 -9.70 8.85 -13.78
N VAL A 157 -9.94 10.15 -13.90
CA VAL A 157 -11.29 10.75 -13.72
C VAL A 157 -12.28 10.19 -14.73
N ASP A 158 -11.83 9.90 -15.96
CA ASP A 158 -12.66 9.32 -17.02
C ASP A 158 -12.54 7.78 -17.12
N ASP A 159 -11.92 7.12 -16.15
CA ASP A 159 -11.71 5.66 -16.20
C ASP A 159 -13.04 4.92 -16.32
N VAL A 160 -13.09 3.91 -17.19
CA VAL A 160 -14.28 3.08 -17.40
C VAL A 160 -14.74 2.37 -16.12
N SER A 161 -13.81 2.02 -15.23
CA SER A 161 -14.07 1.30 -13.99
C SER A 161 -14.43 2.27 -12.85
N PRO A 162 -15.65 2.21 -12.29
CA PRO A 162 -16.01 3.03 -11.14
C PRO A 162 -15.18 2.73 -9.88
N GLU A 163 -14.59 1.53 -9.81
CA GLU A 163 -13.69 1.16 -8.72
C GLU A 163 -12.38 1.96 -8.77
N VAL A 164 -11.83 2.19 -9.96
CA VAL A 164 -10.63 3.01 -10.14
C VAL A 164 -10.94 4.46 -9.77
N ARG A 165 -12.08 4.98 -10.24
CA ARG A 165 -12.53 6.35 -9.91
C ARG A 165 -12.83 6.53 -8.43
N GLU A 166 -13.38 5.54 -7.74
CA GLU A 166 -13.59 5.55 -6.28
C GLU A 166 -12.24 5.60 -5.53
N ARG A 167 -11.26 4.78 -5.95
CA ARG A 167 -9.93 4.80 -5.34
C ARG A 167 -9.28 6.17 -5.53
N LEU A 168 -9.40 6.77 -6.72
CA LEU A 168 -8.93 8.14 -6.99
C LEU A 168 -9.62 9.15 -6.08
N ALA A 169 -10.95 9.11 -6.01
CA ALA A 169 -11.76 9.99 -5.15
C ALA A 169 -11.33 9.91 -3.69
N THR A 170 -11.01 8.72 -3.20
CA THR A 170 -10.68 8.49 -1.78
C THR A 170 -9.29 9.04 -1.41
N HIS A 171 -8.30 9.01 -2.32
CA HIS A 171 -6.90 9.25 -1.99
C HIS A 171 -6.31 10.54 -2.57
N THR A 172 -6.92 11.10 -3.62
CA THR A 172 -6.37 12.27 -4.32
C THR A 172 -6.26 13.49 -3.39
N HIS A 173 -5.17 14.23 -3.54
CA HIS A 173 -5.01 15.56 -2.95
C HIS A 173 -5.30 16.70 -3.94
N ASN A 174 -5.56 16.39 -5.22
CA ASN A 174 -5.78 17.39 -6.24
C ASN A 174 -7.22 17.95 -6.15
N PRO A 175 -7.39 19.27 -5.90
CA PRO A 175 -8.71 19.89 -5.76
C PRO A 175 -9.56 19.86 -7.03
N ASP A 176 -8.94 19.88 -8.22
CA ASP A 176 -9.65 19.84 -9.50
C ASP A 176 -10.24 18.44 -9.73
N VAL A 177 -9.49 17.39 -9.37
CA VAL A 177 -9.96 16.00 -9.42
C VAL A 177 -11.12 15.79 -8.46
N ILE A 178 -11.01 16.30 -7.22
CA ILE A 178 -12.11 16.26 -6.24
C ILE A 178 -13.35 16.93 -6.83
N THR A 179 -13.18 18.13 -7.39
CA THR A 179 -14.27 18.91 -7.98
C THR A 179 -14.94 18.18 -9.15
N ALA A 180 -14.16 17.57 -10.04
CA ALA A 180 -14.69 16.79 -11.15
C ALA A 180 -15.50 15.57 -10.67
N LEU A 181 -14.98 14.83 -9.70
CA LEU A 181 -15.61 13.60 -9.20
C LEU A 181 -16.86 13.84 -8.34
N MET A 182 -17.09 15.08 -7.86
CA MET A 182 -18.34 15.45 -7.17
C MET A 182 -19.57 15.22 -8.06
N ALA A 183 -19.41 15.37 -9.38
CA ALA A 183 -20.46 15.15 -10.36
C ALA A 183 -20.48 13.72 -10.93
N ASP A 184 -19.67 12.79 -10.41
CA ASP A 184 -19.62 11.42 -10.93
C ASP A 184 -21.00 10.76 -10.83
N ARG A 185 -21.47 10.20 -11.94
CA ARG A 185 -22.76 9.49 -12.02
C ARG A 185 -22.87 8.32 -11.03
N THR A 186 -21.75 7.73 -10.65
CA THR A 186 -21.69 6.55 -9.80
C THR A 186 -21.58 6.96 -8.34
N ALA A 187 -22.61 6.63 -7.56
CA ALA A 187 -22.65 6.96 -6.13
C ALA A 187 -21.47 6.38 -5.34
N ARG A 188 -20.94 5.23 -5.77
CA ARG A 188 -19.73 4.62 -5.18
C ARG A 188 -18.51 5.55 -5.25
N VAL A 189 -18.37 6.33 -6.32
CA VAL A 189 -17.27 7.30 -6.48
C VAL A 189 -17.46 8.49 -5.54
N ARG A 190 -18.68 9.04 -5.48
CA ARG A 190 -19.02 10.12 -4.55
C ARG A 190 -18.90 9.69 -3.08
N LYS A 191 -19.18 8.42 -2.78
CA LYS A 191 -18.89 7.80 -1.48
C LYS A 191 -17.39 7.76 -1.16
N GLY A 192 -16.53 7.57 -2.17
CA GLY A 192 -15.08 7.74 -2.04
C GLY A 192 -14.71 9.16 -1.61
N LEU A 193 -15.30 10.18 -2.25
CA LEU A 193 -15.10 11.59 -1.85
C LEU A 193 -15.58 11.88 -0.43
N ALA A 194 -16.69 11.27 0.00
CA ALA A 194 -17.18 11.40 1.38
C ALA A 194 -16.19 10.88 2.43
N ARG A 195 -15.23 10.05 2.04
CA ARG A 195 -14.13 9.57 2.91
C ARG A 195 -12.85 10.38 2.77
N ASN A 196 -12.77 11.28 1.80
CA ASN A 196 -11.57 12.06 1.53
C ASN A 196 -11.51 13.29 2.44
N SER A 197 -10.46 13.35 3.27
CA SER A 197 -10.22 14.42 4.24
C SER A 197 -9.84 15.77 3.61
N ARG A 198 -9.56 15.80 2.30
CA ARG A 198 -9.30 17.03 1.55
C ARG A 198 -10.55 17.72 1.00
N THR A 199 -11.74 17.14 1.19
CA THR A 199 -12.98 17.81 0.81
C THR A 199 -13.21 19.09 1.62
N THR A 200 -13.58 20.16 0.93
CA THR A 200 -13.92 21.45 1.55
C THR A 200 -15.26 21.37 2.27
N ALA A 201 -15.54 22.33 3.17
CA ALA A 201 -16.84 22.42 3.84
C ALA A 201 -18.00 22.45 2.84
N ALA A 202 -17.91 23.27 1.79
CA ALA A 202 -18.94 23.35 0.74
C ALA A 202 -19.15 22.02 0.01
N GLN A 203 -18.08 21.27 -0.28
CA GLN A 203 -18.17 19.95 -0.89
C GLN A 203 -18.81 18.94 0.07
N ARG A 204 -18.47 18.97 1.36
CA ARG A 204 -19.12 18.14 2.38
C ARG A 204 -20.60 18.46 2.54
N SER A 205 -20.99 19.74 2.52
CA SER A 205 -22.40 20.15 2.55
C SER A 205 -23.17 19.66 1.33
N ALA A 206 -22.54 19.59 0.15
CA ALA A 206 -23.14 18.99 -1.04
C ALA A 206 -23.28 17.46 -0.90
N LEU A 207 -22.25 16.76 -0.38
CA LEU A 207 -22.30 15.32 -0.13
C LEU A 207 -23.32 14.95 0.96
N ALA A 208 -23.54 15.80 1.96
CA ALA A 208 -24.57 15.64 2.97
C ALA A 208 -25.99 15.72 2.39
N GLN A 209 -26.14 16.27 1.18
CA GLN A 209 -27.40 16.35 0.43
C GLN A 209 -27.46 15.33 -0.72
N ASP A 210 -26.47 14.44 -0.83
CA ASP A 210 -26.43 13.45 -1.91
C ASP A 210 -27.71 12.60 -1.91
N PRO A 211 -28.33 12.32 -3.07
CA PRO A 211 -29.54 11.50 -3.11
C PRO A 211 -29.33 10.11 -2.51
N VAL A 212 -28.11 9.56 -2.56
CA VAL A 212 -27.78 8.20 -2.14
C VAL A 212 -27.40 8.13 -0.67
N VAL A 213 -28.11 7.26 0.05
CA VAL A 213 -27.97 7.02 1.49
C VAL A 213 -26.54 6.68 1.89
N ASP A 214 -25.89 5.80 1.13
CA ASP A 214 -24.53 5.33 1.42
C ASP A 214 -23.47 6.42 1.35
N VAL A 215 -23.69 7.46 0.54
CA VAL A 215 -22.77 8.61 0.45
C VAL A 215 -22.89 9.44 1.72
N ARG A 216 -24.13 9.80 2.10
CA ARG A 216 -24.41 10.57 3.32
C ARG A 216 -23.94 9.83 4.58
N ALA A 217 -24.20 8.53 4.67
CA ALA A 217 -23.76 7.71 5.81
C ALA A 217 -22.22 7.58 5.88
N ALA A 218 -21.54 7.44 4.74
CA ALA A 218 -20.07 7.39 4.72
C ALA A 218 -19.45 8.71 5.18
N LEU A 219 -20.04 9.85 4.79
CA LEU A 219 -19.59 11.19 5.17
C LEU A 219 -19.56 11.36 6.70
N VAL A 220 -20.65 10.99 7.38
CA VAL A 220 -20.82 11.07 8.84
C VAL A 220 -19.76 10.26 9.61
N LEU A 221 -19.29 9.15 9.04
CA LEU A 221 -18.35 8.26 9.68
C LEU A 221 -16.88 8.64 9.42
N ALA A 222 -16.60 9.40 8.37
CA ALA A 222 -15.24 9.56 7.87
C ALA A 222 -14.65 10.95 8.11
N VAL A 223 -15.47 12.01 8.12
CA VAL A 223 -14.98 13.39 8.19
C VAL A 223 -15.79 14.19 9.21
N GLU A 224 -15.13 15.13 9.89
CA GLU A 224 -15.82 16.13 10.73
C GLU A 224 -16.74 17.00 9.86
N LEU A 225 -17.97 17.21 10.31
CA LEU A 225 -18.97 18.02 9.61
C LEU A 225 -19.31 19.26 10.42
N ASP A 226 -19.64 20.33 9.70
CA ASP A 226 -20.14 21.55 10.32
C ASP A 226 -21.50 21.28 10.96
N GLU A 227 -21.79 22.03 12.03
CA GLU A 227 -23.01 21.82 12.82
C GLU A 227 -24.29 21.95 11.99
N ALA A 228 -24.32 22.87 11.01
CA ALA A 228 -25.45 23.03 10.11
C ALA A 228 -25.72 21.78 9.25
N ASP A 229 -24.68 21.06 8.84
CA ASP A 229 -24.82 19.82 8.07
C ASP A 229 -25.27 18.67 8.98
N LEU A 230 -24.72 18.59 10.18
CA LEU A 230 -25.12 17.61 11.19
C LEU A 230 -26.59 17.75 11.59
N LEU A 231 -27.06 18.98 11.83
CA LEU A 231 -28.47 19.24 12.16
C LEU A 231 -29.40 18.80 11.04
N ARG A 232 -29.02 19.02 9.77
CA ARG A 232 -29.81 18.50 8.63
C ARG A 232 -29.82 16.97 8.57
N LEU A 233 -28.71 16.32 8.92
CA LEU A 233 -28.61 14.85 8.91
C LEU A 233 -29.30 14.18 10.12
N VAL A 234 -29.56 14.92 11.21
CA VAL A 234 -30.42 14.43 12.31
C VAL A 234 -31.83 14.12 11.80
N ASP A 235 -32.36 14.96 10.92
CA ASP A 235 -33.68 14.78 10.31
C ASP A 235 -33.61 14.01 8.96
N ASP A 236 -32.50 13.31 8.68
CA ASP A 236 -32.35 12.59 7.42
C ASP A 236 -33.45 11.56 7.24
N ARG A 237 -34.06 11.51 6.05
CA ARG A 237 -35.12 10.55 5.71
C ARG A 237 -34.72 9.07 5.92
N SER A 238 -33.43 8.76 5.88
CA SER A 238 -32.92 7.40 6.02
C SER A 238 -32.52 7.09 7.46
N VAL A 239 -33.13 6.04 8.02
CA VAL A 239 -32.76 5.43 9.30
C VAL A 239 -31.26 5.09 9.33
N GLN A 240 -30.68 4.64 8.21
CA GLN A 240 -29.26 4.28 8.14
C GLN A 240 -28.32 5.47 8.40
N VAL A 241 -28.68 6.67 7.93
CA VAL A 241 -27.88 7.88 8.16
C VAL A 241 -28.01 8.32 9.61
N ARG A 242 -29.24 8.37 10.14
CA ARG A 242 -29.49 8.71 11.54
C ARG A 242 -28.84 7.71 12.51
N MET A 243 -28.82 6.43 12.16
CA MET A 243 -28.09 5.38 12.88
C MET A 243 -26.57 5.61 12.84
N ALA A 244 -26.01 5.99 11.67
CA ALA A 244 -24.60 6.32 11.56
C ALA A 244 -24.24 7.53 12.44
N MET A 245 -25.11 8.54 12.49
CA MET A 245 -24.95 9.70 13.37
C MET A 245 -24.97 9.30 14.85
N ALA A 246 -25.91 8.44 15.25
CA ALA A 246 -26.04 7.96 16.62
C ALA A 246 -24.78 7.19 17.09
N ARG A 247 -24.15 6.43 16.19
CA ARG A 247 -22.97 5.59 16.49
C ARG A 247 -21.63 6.28 16.24
N SER A 248 -21.61 7.41 15.54
CA SER A 248 -20.36 8.10 15.19
C SER A 248 -19.77 8.79 16.41
N GLU A 249 -18.50 8.51 16.72
CA GLU A 249 -17.76 9.23 17.77
C GLU A 249 -17.45 10.69 17.41
N VAL A 250 -17.47 11.00 16.11
CA VAL A 250 -17.17 12.32 15.55
C VAL A 250 -18.33 13.29 15.78
N VAL A 251 -19.56 12.78 15.90
CA VAL A 251 -20.76 13.59 16.11
C VAL A 251 -20.76 14.19 17.53
N PRO A 252 -20.95 15.52 17.67
CA PRO A 252 -21.01 16.17 18.98
C PRO A 252 -22.11 15.60 19.89
N PRO A 253 -21.90 15.55 21.22
CA PRO A 253 -22.86 14.94 22.15
C PRO A 253 -24.27 15.56 22.12
N HIS A 254 -24.39 16.88 21.94
CA HIS A 254 -25.69 17.56 21.91
C HIS A 254 -26.48 17.21 20.64
N ILE A 255 -25.80 17.10 19.49
CA ILE A 255 -26.41 16.59 18.25
C ILE A 255 -26.85 15.14 18.43
N ARG A 256 -26.01 14.29 19.03
CA ARG A 256 -26.36 12.89 19.31
C ARG A 256 -27.56 12.78 20.25
N GLN A 257 -27.66 13.63 21.27
CA GLN A 257 -28.81 13.65 22.19
C GLN A 257 -30.13 13.98 21.49
N ALA A 258 -30.11 14.80 20.42
CA ALA A 258 -31.31 15.07 19.64
C ALA A 258 -31.90 13.79 19.01
N LEU A 259 -31.03 12.86 18.58
CA LEU A 259 -31.43 11.53 18.07
C LEU A 259 -32.00 10.61 19.16
N GLY A 260 -31.88 10.95 20.45
CA GLY A 260 -32.49 10.17 21.54
C GLY A 260 -34.03 10.16 21.51
N ARG A 261 -34.65 11.00 20.68
CA ARG A 261 -36.10 11.06 20.42
C ARG A 261 -36.46 10.66 18.97
N ASP A 262 -35.54 9.99 18.27
CA ASP A 262 -35.81 9.51 16.90
C ASP A 262 -37.08 8.65 16.87
N PRO A 263 -37.93 8.77 15.82
CA PRO A 263 -39.08 7.89 15.66
C PRO A 263 -38.70 6.41 15.50
N ASP A 264 -37.47 6.12 15.07
CA ASP A 264 -36.92 4.77 15.04
C ASP A 264 -36.26 4.42 16.39
N GLU A 265 -36.83 3.47 17.11
CA GLU A 265 -36.37 3.09 18.45
C GLU A 265 -34.93 2.54 18.45
N MET A 266 -34.46 1.92 17.35
CA MET A 266 -33.07 1.46 17.28
C MET A 266 -32.10 2.64 17.21
N VAL A 267 -32.46 3.71 16.49
CA VAL A 267 -31.66 4.93 16.45
C VAL A 267 -31.68 5.62 17.80
N ALA A 268 -32.87 5.74 18.40
CA ALA A 268 -33.06 6.39 19.70
C ALA A 268 -32.32 5.67 20.84
N SER A 269 -32.33 4.33 20.86
CA SER A 269 -31.57 3.54 21.83
C SER A 269 -30.07 3.67 21.60
N ALA A 270 -29.59 3.55 20.34
CA ALA A 270 -28.18 3.71 20.02
C ALA A 270 -27.62 5.08 20.43
N ALA A 271 -28.42 6.15 20.29
CA ALA A 271 -28.03 7.49 20.72
C ALA A 271 -27.97 7.64 22.25
N ARG A 272 -28.96 7.09 22.97
CA ARG A 272 -29.03 7.13 24.45
C ARG A 272 -27.94 6.29 25.11
N ASP A 273 -27.64 5.13 24.53
CA ASP A 273 -26.72 4.15 25.09
C ASP A 273 -25.27 4.34 24.61
N PHE A 274 -25.01 5.37 23.79
CA PHE A 274 -23.68 5.62 23.24
C PHE A 274 -22.63 5.79 24.35
N ARG A 275 -21.59 4.97 24.29
CA ARG A 275 -20.39 5.07 25.15
C ARG A 275 -19.16 5.30 24.27
N PRO A 276 -18.41 6.41 24.45
CA PRO A 276 -17.20 6.66 23.69
C PRO A 276 -16.15 5.56 23.96
N GLY A 277 -15.46 5.09 22.92
CA GLY A 277 -14.40 4.08 23.02
C GLY A 277 -14.86 2.61 23.03
N SER A 278 -16.15 2.33 22.79
CA SER A 278 -16.70 0.97 22.75
C SER A 278 -16.71 0.32 21.35
N GLY A 279 -16.24 1.02 20.31
CA GLY A 279 -16.20 0.52 18.92
C GLY A 279 -14.91 0.86 18.18
N ASN A 280 -14.42 -0.10 17.37
CA ASN A 280 -13.30 0.06 16.44
C ASN A 280 -13.58 1.21 15.45
N SER A 281 -13.03 2.39 15.68
CA SER A 281 -12.97 3.45 14.66
C SER A 281 -11.54 3.94 14.49
N SER A 282 -10.90 3.50 13.42
CA SER A 282 -9.65 4.03 12.90
C SER A 282 -9.92 5.37 12.22
N VAL A 283 -10.19 6.41 13.00
CA VAL A 283 -10.18 7.78 12.48
C VAL A 283 -8.74 8.12 12.10
N VAL A 284 -8.49 8.49 10.84
CA VAL A 284 -7.26 9.19 10.47
C VAL A 284 -7.35 10.58 11.06
N ARG A 285 -6.97 10.70 12.35
CA ARG A 285 -6.77 11.99 12.99
C ARG A 285 -5.67 12.72 12.22
N ALA A 286 -5.96 13.93 11.74
CA ALA A 286 -4.91 14.81 11.24
C ALA A 286 -3.81 14.92 12.32
N PRO A 287 -2.52 14.79 11.95
CA PRO A 287 -1.45 14.92 12.93
C PRO A 287 -1.53 16.31 13.53
N ARG A 288 -1.74 16.38 14.85
CA ARG A 288 -1.56 17.61 15.62
C ARG A 288 -0.14 18.07 15.34
N VAL A 289 0.01 19.20 14.65
CA VAL A 289 1.28 19.90 14.52
C VAL A 289 1.66 20.36 15.93
N GLY A 290 2.37 19.50 16.65
CA GLY A 290 3.02 19.85 17.89
C GLY A 290 4.15 20.80 17.54
N HIS A 291 3.94 22.09 17.76
CA HIS A 291 5.03 23.04 17.90
C HIS A 291 5.93 22.55 19.03
N ARG A 292 7.03 21.88 18.67
CA ARG A 292 8.17 21.71 19.56
C ARG A 292 8.70 23.11 19.83
N ALA A 293 8.42 23.62 21.02
CA ALA A 293 9.12 24.76 21.58
C ALA A 293 10.61 24.39 21.69
N SER A 294 11.42 24.96 20.79
CA SER A 294 12.88 24.92 20.87
C SER A 294 13.31 25.73 22.09
N GLY A 295 13.56 25.05 23.20
CA GLY A 295 14.29 25.60 24.33
C GLY A 295 15.79 25.59 24.03
N ALA A 296 16.39 26.77 23.86
CA ALA A 296 17.81 26.98 24.08
C ALA A 296 18.09 28.48 24.29
N GLY A 297 18.76 28.80 25.41
CA GLY A 297 19.52 30.05 25.55
C GLY A 297 18.94 31.11 26.52
N ARG A 298 18.87 30.81 27.82
CA ARG A 298 18.85 31.88 28.84
C ARG A 298 20.21 32.59 28.85
N GLY A 299 20.31 33.73 28.16
CA GLY A 299 21.37 34.70 28.37
C GLY A 299 21.14 35.43 29.70
N ARG A 300 22.07 35.27 30.65
CA ARG A 300 22.16 36.11 31.86
C ARG A 300 22.71 37.49 31.48
N PRO A 301 22.12 38.61 31.93
CA PRO A 301 22.78 39.90 31.85
C PRO A 301 23.71 40.05 33.06
N GLY A 302 25.00 40.33 32.78
CA GLY A 302 25.98 40.73 33.77
C GLY A 302 26.07 42.27 33.83
N GLY A 303 25.82 42.82 35.02
CA GLY A 303 25.99 44.22 35.40
C GLY A 303 25.22 44.44 36.70
N THR A 304 25.71 45.06 37.77
CA THR A 304 26.93 45.84 38.04
C THR A 304 27.02 46.03 39.56
N ARG A 305 28.25 45.94 40.12
CA ARG A 305 28.85 46.74 41.22
C ARG A 305 28.14 46.85 42.60
N PRO A 306 28.88 47.09 43.69
CA PRO A 306 29.69 48.31 43.94
C PRO A 306 31.15 48.21 43.52
#